data_AF-A0A535K6S1-F1
#
_entry.id   AF-A0A535K6S1-F1
#
_cell.length_a   1.000
_cell.length_b   1.000
_cell.length_c   1.000
_cell.angle_alpha   90.00
_cell.angle_beta   90.00
_cell.angle_gamma   90.00
#
_symmetry.space_group_name_H-M   'P 1'
#
loop_
_entity.id
_entity.type
_entity.pdbx_description
1 polymer ?
#
loop_
_entity_poly.entity_id
_entity_poly.type
_entity_poly.pdbx_seq_one_letter_code
_entity_poly.pdbx_strand_id
1 'polypeptide(L)'
;MLFAGTSGFSYAGWKGKFYPKQLAGSKMLGYYAERLNGVELNGSFYRTPPETTLAKWAAETPPGFRFCMKANRGLTYSAEV
;
A
#
# COMPACT_ATOMS: atom_id res chain seq x y z
N MET A 1 -2.45 -17.47 11.28
CA MET A 1 -1.43 -16.79 10.43
C MET A 1 -1.46 -15.30 10.75
N LEU A 2 -0.30 -14.67 10.95
CA LEU A 2 -0.20 -13.26 11.35
C LEU A 2 0.29 -12.41 10.17
N PHE A 3 -0.40 -11.30 9.89
CA PHE A 3 0.04 -10.29 8.93
C PHE A 3 0.45 -9.03 9.69
N ALA A 4 1.66 -8.55 9.41
CA ALA A 4 2.26 -7.38 10.04
C ALA A 4 2.75 -6.41 8.96
N GLY A 5 2.36 -5.16 9.11
CA GLY A 5 2.56 -4.12 8.11
C GLY A 5 2.34 -2.73 8.69
N THR A 6 2.38 -1.73 7.83
CA THR A 6 2.23 -0.32 8.18
C THR A 6 1.04 0.28 7.44
N SER A 7 0.54 1.40 7.95
CA SER A 7 -0.37 2.28 7.22
C SER A 7 0.41 3.02 6.14
N GLY A 8 0.37 2.48 4.92
CA GLY A 8 1.12 2.97 3.76
C GLY A 8 2.56 2.46 3.67
N PHE A 9 3.15 2.62 2.49
CA PHE A 9 4.53 2.22 2.19
C PHE A 9 5.36 3.34 1.54
N SER A 10 4.74 4.33 0.87
CA SER A 10 5.48 5.31 0.05
C SER A 10 5.82 6.59 0.82
N TYR A 11 6.86 6.53 1.66
CA TYR A 11 7.31 7.67 2.48
C TYR A 11 8.76 8.05 2.19
N ALA A 12 9.00 9.29 1.76
CA ALA A 12 10.35 9.80 1.49
C ALA A 12 11.25 9.76 2.74
N GLY A 13 10.69 10.04 3.92
CA GLY A 13 11.42 10.03 5.19
C GLY A 13 11.93 8.65 5.63
N TRP A 14 11.51 7.57 4.95
CA TRP A 14 12.01 6.22 5.19
C TRP A 14 13.27 5.90 4.39
N LYS A 15 13.63 6.73 3.40
CA LYS A 15 14.90 6.58 2.67
C LYS A 15 16.10 6.79 3.59
N GLY A 16 17.06 5.88 3.52
CA GLY A 16 18.23 5.81 4.39
C GLY A 16 17.99 5.14 5.75
N LYS A 17 16.75 4.72 6.06
CA LYS A 17 16.41 3.98 7.29
C LYS A 17 15.83 2.62 6.97
N PHE A 18 14.71 2.61 6.26
CA PHE A 18 14.05 1.39 5.78
C PHE A 18 14.34 1.16 4.30
N TYR A 19 14.26 2.21 3.46
CA TYR A 19 14.60 2.14 2.04
C TYR A 19 16.05 2.52 1.77
N PRO A 20 16.68 2.02 0.70
CA PRO A 20 17.93 2.55 0.19
C PRO A 20 17.79 4.05 -0.14
N LYS A 21 18.85 4.84 0.09
CA LYS A 21 18.83 6.30 -0.09
C LYS A 21 18.36 6.74 -1.48
N GLN A 22 18.73 6.00 -2.52
CA GLN A 22 18.46 6.33 -3.92
C GLN A 22 17.32 5.48 -4.53
N LEU A 23 16.52 4.80 -3.71
CA LEU A 23 15.42 3.98 -4.24
C LEU A 23 14.37 4.84 -4.95
N ALA A 24 14.04 4.48 -6.18
CA ALA A 24 12.95 5.10 -6.94
C ALA A 24 11.61 4.84 -6.25
N GLY A 25 10.71 5.84 -6.24
CA GLY A 25 9.40 5.72 -5.60
C GLY A 25 8.56 4.57 -6.16
N SER A 26 8.65 4.34 -7.47
CA SER A 26 8.00 3.22 -8.17
C SER A 26 8.50 1.84 -7.76
N LYS A 27 9.61 1.74 -7.04
CA LYS A 27 10.17 0.47 -6.54
C LYS A 27 9.95 0.26 -5.04
N MET A 28 9.33 1.21 -4.35
CA MET A 28 9.14 1.14 -2.90
C MET A 28 8.23 -0.02 -2.48
N LEU A 29 7.16 -0.31 -3.23
CA LEU A 29 6.24 -1.40 -2.88
C LEU A 29 6.94 -2.76 -2.94
N GLY A 30 7.65 -3.06 -4.04
CA GLY A 30 8.39 -4.32 -4.15
C GLY A 30 9.43 -4.48 -3.04
N TYR A 31 10.22 -3.42 -2.79
CA TYR A 31 11.20 -3.44 -1.70
C TYR A 31 10.57 -3.65 -0.31
N TYR A 32 9.40 -3.03 -0.08
CA TYR A 32 8.63 -3.19 1.15
C TYR A 32 8.13 -4.63 1.31
N ALA A 33 7.59 -5.22 0.24
CA ALA A 33 6.97 -6.54 0.24
C ALA A 33 7.97 -7.70 0.37
N GLU A 34 9.27 -7.45 0.17
CA GLU A 34 10.34 -8.39 0.52
C GLU A 34 10.56 -8.52 2.04
N ARG A 35 10.07 -7.57 2.85
CA ARG A 35 10.37 -7.46 4.29
C ARG A 35 9.15 -7.57 5.19
N LEU A 36 7.99 -7.15 4.70
CA LEU A 36 6.71 -7.23 5.41
C LEU A 36 5.68 -7.94 4.55
N ASN A 37 4.69 -8.57 5.18
CA ASN A 37 3.74 -9.45 4.49
C ASN A 37 2.34 -8.82 4.29
N GLY A 38 2.14 -7.58 4.70
CA GLY A 38 0.96 -6.82 4.33
C GLY A 38 1.13 -5.32 4.49
N VAL A 39 0.17 -4.56 3.95
CA VAL A 39 0.13 -3.10 4.05
C VAL A 39 -1.30 -2.59 4.08
N GLU A 40 -1.54 -1.53 4.84
CA GLU A 40 -2.82 -0.82 4.83
C GLU A 40 -2.76 0.39 3.87
N LEU A 41 -3.81 0.59 3.07
CA LEU A 41 -3.87 1.62 2.03
C LEU A 41 -4.98 2.65 2.28
N ASN A 42 -4.60 3.78 2.86
CA ASN A 42 -5.50 4.91 3.07
C ASN A 42 -5.88 5.66 1.78
N GLY A 43 -5.10 5.56 0.71
CA GLY A 43 -5.39 6.27 -0.55
C GLY A 43 -6.77 5.92 -1.13
N SER A 44 -7.18 4.66 -0.95
CA SER A 44 -8.48 4.13 -1.38
C SER A 44 -9.69 4.79 -0.71
N PHE A 45 -9.49 5.38 0.48
CA PHE A 45 -10.48 6.21 1.16
C PHE A 45 -10.88 7.43 0.32
N TYR A 46 -9.93 8.09 -0.33
CA TYR A 46 -10.19 9.32 -1.10
C TYR A 46 -10.55 9.01 -2.54
N ARG A 47 -9.92 7.99 -3.14
CA ARG A 47 -10.12 7.63 -4.55
C ARG A 47 -9.92 6.14 -4.74
N THR A 48 -10.86 5.50 -5.42
CA THR A 48 -10.68 4.11 -5.88
C THR A 48 -9.49 4.05 -6.85
N PRO A 49 -8.44 3.25 -6.56
CA PRO A 49 -7.32 3.10 -7.47
C PRO A 49 -7.77 2.51 -8.82
N PRO A 50 -7.17 2.94 -9.94
CA PRO A 50 -7.43 2.30 -11.23
C PRO A 50 -7.03 0.82 -11.20
N GLU A 51 -7.74 -0.02 -11.94
CA GLU A 51 -7.45 -1.46 -12.07
C GLU A 51 -5.99 -1.72 -12.47
N THR A 52 -5.45 -0.91 -13.39
CA THR A 52 -4.05 -1.01 -13.83
C THR A 52 -3.06 -0.81 -12.67
N THR A 53 -3.40 0.02 -11.69
CA THR A 53 -2.59 0.22 -10.48
C THR A 53 -2.68 -0.99 -9.56
N LEU A 54 -3.87 -1.55 -9.38
CA LEU A 54 -4.08 -2.76 -8.58
C LEU A 54 -3.35 -3.96 -9.17
N ALA A 55 -3.48 -4.17 -10.49
CA ALA A 55 -2.78 -5.23 -11.22
C ALA A 55 -1.26 -5.08 -11.10
N LYS A 56 -0.74 -3.85 -11.22
CA LYS A 56 0.68 -3.57 -11.02
C LYS A 56 1.14 -3.91 -9.60
N TRP A 57 0.40 -3.49 -8.57
CA TRP A 57 0.74 -3.81 -7.18
C TRP A 57 0.71 -5.31 -6.89
N ALA A 58 -0.27 -6.03 -7.44
CA ALA A 58 -0.33 -7.49 -7.33
C ALA A 58 0.90 -8.15 -7.98
N ALA A 59 1.35 -7.66 -9.15
CA ALA A 59 2.54 -8.18 -9.83
C ALA A 59 3.87 -7.81 -9.13
N GLU A 60 3.91 -6.71 -8.38
CA GLU A 60 5.11 -6.24 -7.67
C GLU A 60 5.28 -6.88 -6.27
N THR A 61 4.32 -7.67 -5.80
CA THR A 61 4.35 -8.26 -4.44
C THR A 61 4.36 -9.80 -4.48
N PRO A 62 5.01 -10.47 -3.51
CA PRO A 62 5.06 -11.94 -3.50
C PRO A 62 3.68 -12.58 -3.31
N PRO A 63 3.51 -13.85 -3.77
CA PRO A 63 2.34 -14.63 -3.45
C PRO A 63 2.09 -14.67 -1.93
N GLY A 64 0.86 -14.40 -1.51
CA GLY A 64 0.50 -14.39 -0.09
C GLY A 64 0.61 -13.02 0.59
N PHE A 65 1.22 -12.01 -0.04
CA PHE A 65 1.15 -10.63 0.43
C PHE A 65 -0.31 -10.16 0.50
N ARG A 66 -0.64 -9.30 1.48
CA ARG A 66 -2.01 -8.81 1.69
C ARG A 66 -2.10 -7.30 1.72
N PHE A 67 -3.09 -6.77 1.02
CA PHE A 67 -3.47 -5.36 1.07
C PHE A 67 -4.73 -5.22 1.93
N CYS A 68 -4.67 -4.34 2.92
CA CYS A 68 -5.83 -3.90 3.69
C CYS A 68 -6.27 -2.54 3.15
N MET A 69 -7.33 -2.49 2.34
CA MET A 69 -7.77 -1.25 1.69
C MET A 69 -8.83 -0.57 2.53
N LYS A 70 -8.63 0.72 2.84
CA LYS A 70 -9.64 1.51 3.53
C LYS A 70 -10.82 1.75 2.60
N ALA A 71 -12.03 1.42 3.05
CA ALA A 71 -13.24 1.63 2.25
C ALA A 71 -13.37 3.10 1.83
N ASN A 72 -13.91 3.33 0.63
CA ASN A 72 -14.04 4.68 0.09
C ASN A 72 -14.88 5.59 1.02
N ARG A 73 -14.54 6.87 1.08
CA ARG A 73 -15.24 7.87 1.91
C ARG A 73 -16.72 7.95 1.55
N GLY A 74 -17.07 7.84 0.26
CA GLY A 74 -18.46 7.81 -0.19
C GLY A 74 -19.27 6.64 0.35
N LEU A 75 -18.64 5.57 0.81
CA LEU A 75 -19.31 4.42 1.43
C LEU A 75 -19.38 4.51 2.95
N THR A 76 -18.43 5.21 3.58
CA THR A 76 -18.22 5.16 5.03
C THR A 76 -18.54 6.45 5.77
N TYR A 77 -18.56 7.59 5.07
CA TYR A 77 -18.83 8.92 5.64
C TYR A 77 -19.91 9.70 4.89
N SER A 78 -20.41 9.17 3.77
CA SER A 78 -21.58 9.69 3.07
C SER A 78 -22.80 8.83 3.39
N ALA A 79 -23.12 8.69 4.68
CA ALA A 79 -24.50 8.43 5.03
C ALA A 79 -25.22 9.78 4.87
N GLU A 80 -26.03 9.92 3.83
CA GLU A 80 -27.13 10.87 3.91
C GLU A 80 -28.00 10.41 5.09
N VAL A 81 -28.13 11.28 6.10
CA VAL A 81 -29.16 11.20 7.12
C VAL A 81 -30.34 12.01 6.64
#